data_AF-A0A0G1MNC2-F1
#
_entry.id   AF-A0A0G1MNC2-F1
#
_cell.length_a   1.000
_cell.length_b   1.000
_cell.length_c   1.000
_cell.angle_alpha   90.00
_cell.angle_beta   90.00
_cell.angle_gamma   90.00
#
_symmetry.space_group_name_H-M   'P 1'
#
loop_
_entity.id
_entity.type
_entity.pdbx_description
1 polymer ?
#
loop_
_entity_poly.entity_id
_entity_poly.type
_entity_poly.pdbx_seq_one_letter_code
_entity_poly.pdbx_strand_id
1 'polypeptide(L)'
;LTVIRDYKLVTPKILKSLTKITGTFVIHHTNNLPQTFLKTLPKDTKVEEFKLPKLIWSFLEHLYPRNSDVCIKEFHRIIETDPPEFVFSVIAKHFRDLFWTKTDPGSMQYPSWRAGKLKTQSAKFKEGRLEKIIGSLTEIDVNAKTGKGDLVLSLDLLIIKQLE
;
A
#
# COMPACT_ATOMS: atom_id res chain seq x y z
N LEU A 1 -10.29 23.65 -7.16
CA LEU A 1 -9.77 22.60 -6.25
C LEU A 1 -8.39 23.02 -5.77
N THR A 2 -8.21 23.23 -4.48
CA THR A 2 -6.91 23.61 -3.90
C THR A 2 -6.46 22.52 -2.94
N VAL A 3 -5.27 21.95 -3.16
CA VAL A 3 -4.74 20.83 -2.37
C VAL A 3 -3.51 21.28 -1.58
N ILE A 4 -3.51 21.09 -0.27
CA ILE A 4 -2.33 21.30 0.59
C ILE A 4 -1.88 19.95 1.16
N ARG A 5 -0.57 19.69 1.10
CA ARG A 5 0.04 18.42 1.58
C ARG A 5 0.54 18.46 3.03
N ASP A 6 0.72 19.66 3.58
CA ASP A 6 1.15 19.87 4.95
C ASP A 6 0.09 20.66 5.72
N TYR A 7 -0.56 20.00 6.67
CA TYR A 7 -1.60 20.59 7.50
C TYR A 7 -1.06 21.72 8.40
N LYS A 8 0.25 21.76 8.68
CA LYS A 8 0.87 22.81 9.49
C LYS A 8 0.81 24.19 8.81
N LEU A 9 0.66 24.22 7.49
CA LEU A 9 0.47 25.44 6.73
C LEU A 9 -0.95 26.02 6.91
N VAL A 10 -1.89 25.23 7.47
CA VAL A 10 -3.27 25.63 7.69
C VAL A 10 -3.39 26.36 9.03
N THR A 11 -3.35 27.68 8.98
CA THR A 11 -3.56 28.54 10.15
C THR A 11 -5.04 28.94 10.32
N PRO A 12 -5.49 29.35 11.51
CA PRO A 12 -6.86 29.84 11.73
C PRO A 12 -7.23 31.02 10.82
N LYS A 13 -6.26 31.85 10.45
CA LYS A 13 -6.44 32.98 9.51
C LYS A 13 -6.78 32.47 8.10
N ILE A 14 -6.11 31.41 7.65
CA ILE A 14 -6.37 30.77 6.36
C ILE A 14 -7.76 30.11 6.38
N LEU A 15 -8.10 29.37 7.44
CA LEU A 15 -9.43 28.77 7.60
C LEU A 15 -10.56 29.81 7.53
N LYS A 16 -10.39 30.98 8.15
CA LYS A 16 -11.35 32.10 8.05
C LYS A 16 -11.43 32.75 6.67
N SER A 17 -10.36 32.66 5.87
CA SER A 17 -10.37 33.17 4.49
C SER A 17 -10.97 32.17 3.50
N LEU A 18 -10.88 30.86 3.79
CA LEU A 18 -11.43 29.80 2.96
C LEU A 18 -12.96 29.82 2.92
N THR A 19 -13.64 30.30 3.97
CA THR A 19 -15.11 30.48 3.96
C THR A 19 -15.60 31.52 2.96
N LYS A 20 -14.71 32.36 2.42
CA LYS A 20 -15.03 33.38 1.41
C LYS A 20 -14.77 32.91 -0.02
N ILE A 21 -14.15 31.75 -0.20
CA ILE A 21 -13.74 31.23 -1.50
C ILE A 21 -14.73 30.16 -1.93
N THR A 22 -15.30 30.31 -3.12
CA THR A 22 -16.16 29.29 -3.72
C THR A 22 -15.29 28.17 -4.29
N GLY A 23 -15.17 27.03 -3.60
CA GLY A 23 -14.45 25.86 -4.11
C GLY A 23 -14.12 24.80 -3.06
N THR A 24 -13.68 23.63 -3.53
CA THR A 24 -13.23 22.53 -2.66
C THR A 24 -11.77 22.72 -2.25
N PHE A 25 -11.55 22.76 -0.92
CA PHE A 25 -10.23 22.76 -0.31
C PHE A 25 -9.93 21.38 0.26
N VAL A 26 -8.80 20.80 -0.12
CA VAL A 26 -8.39 19.45 0.28
C VAL A 26 -7.09 19.53 1.06
N ILE A 27 -7.09 18.99 2.27
CA ILE A 27 -5.89 18.76 3.08
C ILE A 27 -5.53 17.29 2.93
N HIS A 28 -4.43 16.99 2.26
CA HIS A 28 -3.93 15.63 2.11
C HIS A 28 -2.72 15.44 3.01
N HIS A 29 -2.72 14.42 3.89
CA HIS A 29 -1.59 14.11 4.73
C HIS A 29 -1.33 12.61 4.73
N THR A 30 -0.06 12.21 4.63
CA THR A 30 0.33 10.80 4.47
C THR A 30 0.15 9.99 5.76
N ASN A 31 0.16 10.66 6.91
CA ASN A 31 0.00 10.06 8.22
C ASN A 31 -1.32 10.51 8.87
N ASN A 32 -1.61 9.97 10.05
CA ASN A 32 -2.76 10.40 10.83
C ASN A 32 -2.65 11.88 11.20
N LEU A 33 -3.69 12.65 10.92
CA LEU A 33 -3.84 14.01 11.42
C LEU A 33 -4.15 13.98 12.93
N PRO A 34 -3.52 14.84 13.74
CA PRO A 34 -3.84 14.93 15.17
C PRO A 34 -5.32 15.25 15.38
N GLN A 35 -5.99 14.56 16.31
CA GLN A 35 -7.40 14.86 16.62
C GLN A 35 -7.60 16.32 17.05
N THR A 36 -6.59 16.93 17.68
CA THR A 36 -6.60 18.34 18.05
C THR A 36 -6.70 19.26 16.84
N PHE A 37 -6.02 18.93 15.73
CA PHE A 37 -6.13 19.67 14.47
C PHE A 37 -7.47 19.41 13.77
N LEU A 38 -7.94 18.17 13.73
CA LEU A 38 -9.26 17.87 13.13
C LEU A 38 -10.38 18.65 13.79
N LYS A 39 -10.29 18.89 15.11
CA LYS A 39 -11.26 19.70 15.88
C LYS A 39 -11.22 21.20 15.55
N THR A 40 -10.16 21.72 14.92
CA THR A 40 -10.09 23.12 14.51
C THR A 40 -10.70 23.36 13.12
N LEU A 41 -10.96 22.30 12.37
CA LEU A 41 -11.56 22.39 11.04
C LEU A 41 -13.07 22.72 11.14
N PRO A 42 -13.64 23.38 10.10
CA PRO A 42 -15.08 23.62 10.01
C PRO A 42 -15.91 22.35 10.19
N LYS A 43 -17.10 22.45 10.80
CA LYS A 43 -17.97 21.30 11.12
C LYS A 43 -18.48 20.54 9.88
N ASP A 44 -18.54 21.21 8.74
CA ASP A 44 -18.91 20.69 7.43
C ASP A 44 -17.74 19.97 6.72
N THR A 45 -16.57 19.88 7.34
CA THR A 45 -15.42 19.18 6.78
C THR A 45 -15.67 17.68 6.69
N LYS A 46 -15.59 17.13 5.48
CA LYS A 46 -15.57 15.68 5.26
C LYS A 46 -14.18 15.14 5.59
N VAL A 47 -14.09 14.29 6.61
CA VAL A 47 -12.86 13.58 6.97
C VAL A 47 -12.89 12.19 6.37
N GLU A 48 -11.93 11.90 5.49
CA GLU A 48 -11.75 10.58 4.89
C GLU A 48 -10.44 9.97 5.38
N GLU A 49 -10.52 8.81 6.01
CA GLU A 49 -9.36 8.07 6.51
C GLU A 49 -9.17 6.78 5.72
N PHE A 50 -8.04 6.65 5.04
CA PHE A 50 -7.73 5.52 4.17
C PHE A 50 -6.78 4.55 4.87
N LYS A 51 -7.26 3.91 5.94
CA LYS A 51 -6.50 2.83 6.61
C LYS A 51 -6.50 1.58 5.73
N LEU A 52 -5.32 0.99 5.54
CA LEU A 52 -5.24 -0.33 4.90
C LEU A 52 -6.01 -1.34 5.77
N PRO A 53 -6.94 -2.14 5.19
CA PRO A 53 -7.65 -3.16 5.94
C PRO A 53 -6.69 -4.11 6.65
N LYS A 54 -7.03 -4.52 7.89
CA LYS A 54 -6.23 -5.46 8.68
C LYS A 54 -5.97 -6.77 7.92
N LEU A 55 -6.95 -7.19 7.11
CA LEU A 55 -6.86 -8.40 6.28
C LEU A 55 -5.70 -8.32 5.29
N ILE A 56 -5.52 -7.19 4.60
CA ILE A 56 -4.42 -7.01 3.64
C ILE A 56 -3.07 -7.05 4.37
N TRP A 57 -2.94 -6.42 5.54
CA TRP A 57 -1.70 -6.49 6.32
C TRP A 57 -1.34 -7.93 6.72
N SER A 58 -2.32 -8.71 7.17
CA SER A 58 -2.14 -10.12 7.50
C SER A 58 -1.70 -10.91 6.28
N PHE A 59 -2.37 -10.72 5.15
CA PHE A 59 -2.04 -11.37 3.88
C PHE A 59 -0.61 -11.07 3.42
N LEU A 60 -0.16 -9.80 3.49
CA LEU A 60 1.21 -9.46 3.13
C LEU A 60 2.23 -10.21 4.00
N GLU A 61 1.97 -10.39 5.29
CA GLU A 61 2.85 -11.13 6.19
C GLU A 61 2.89 -12.64 5.88
N HIS A 62 1.87 -13.16 5.19
CA HIS A 62 1.80 -14.54 4.73
C HIS A 62 2.46 -14.78 3.36
N LEU A 63 2.83 -13.74 2.61
CA LEU A 63 3.56 -13.85 1.34
C LEU A 63 5.02 -14.30 1.56
N TYR A 64 5.22 -15.60 1.77
CA TYR A 64 6.54 -16.23 1.87
C TYR A 64 6.52 -17.64 1.27
N PRO A 65 7.70 -18.21 0.92
CA PRO A 65 7.76 -19.53 0.29
C PRO A 65 7.18 -20.64 1.17
N ARG A 66 6.59 -21.66 0.54
CA ARG A 66 5.88 -22.78 1.17
C ARG A 66 4.58 -22.38 1.89
N ASN A 67 3.92 -21.31 1.43
CA ASN A 67 2.67 -20.80 2.02
C ASN A 67 1.62 -20.43 0.96
N SER A 68 1.76 -20.93 -0.27
CA SER A 68 0.89 -20.64 -1.41
C SER A 68 -0.59 -20.93 -1.11
N ASP A 69 -0.92 -22.06 -0.49
CA ASP A 69 -2.32 -22.45 -0.18
C ASP A 69 -3.06 -21.44 0.69
N VAL A 70 -2.38 -20.90 1.71
CA VAL A 70 -2.94 -19.87 2.59
C VAL A 70 -3.05 -18.56 1.82
N CYS A 71 -2.01 -18.19 1.05
CA CYS A 71 -1.98 -16.95 0.29
C CYS A 71 -3.10 -16.86 -0.75
N ILE A 72 -3.39 -17.94 -1.48
CA ILE A 72 -4.46 -17.96 -2.49
C ILE A 72 -5.81 -17.73 -1.82
N LYS A 73 -6.11 -18.44 -0.73
CA LYS A 73 -7.38 -18.29 -0.01
C LYS A 73 -7.56 -16.87 0.51
N GLU A 74 -6.52 -16.29 1.09
CA GLU A 74 -6.56 -14.91 1.57
C GLU A 74 -6.66 -13.89 0.43
N PHE A 75 -5.95 -14.12 -0.67
CA PHE A 75 -6.03 -13.27 -1.86
C PHE A 75 -7.45 -13.20 -2.42
N HIS A 76 -8.08 -14.35 -2.66
CA HIS A 76 -9.47 -14.42 -3.16
C HIS A 76 -10.46 -13.76 -2.21
N ARG A 77 -10.27 -13.91 -0.89
CA ARG A 77 -11.10 -13.22 0.10
C ARG A 77 -10.94 -11.70 0.09
N ILE A 78 -9.73 -11.19 -0.19
CA ILE A 78 -9.48 -9.75 -0.24
C ILE A 78 -10.12 -9.13 -1.48
N ILE A 79 -10.01 -9.79 -2.64
CA ILE A 79 -10.56 -9.24 -3.89
C ILE A 79 -12.10 -9.25 -3.95
N GLU A 80 -12.77 -9.91 -3.00
CA GLU A 80 -14.22 -9.76 -2.79
C GLU A 80 -14.60 -8.36 -2.28
N THR A 81 -13.69 -7.70 -1.54
CA THR A 81 -13.96 -6.40 -0.90
C THR A 81 -13.14 -5.26 -1.47
N ASP A 82 -11.96 -5.55 -2.04
CA ASP A 82 -11.00 -4.57 -2.49
C ASP A 82 -10.68 -4.78 -3.99
N PRO A 83 -10.55 -3.71 -4.80
CA PRO A 83 -10.23 -3.86 -6.22
C PRO A 83 -8.91 -4.62 -6.46
N PRO A 84 -8.87 -5.60 -7.39
CA PRO A 84 -7.66 -6.38 -7.69
C PRO A 84 -6.44 -5.53 -8.02
N GLU A 85 -6.60 -4.39 -8.68
CA GLU A 85 -5.53 -3.44 -9.01
C GLU A 85 -4.91 -2.81 -7.76
N PHE A 86 -5.75 -2.51 -6.76
CA PHE A 86 -5.28 -2.01 -5.47
C PHE A 86 -4.48 -3.10 -4.75
N VAL A 87 -5.02 -4.31 -4.67
CA VAL A 87 -4.33 -5.46 -4.05
C VAL A 87 -3.00 -5.75 -4.75
N PHE A 88 -2.99 -5.76 -6.08
CA PHE A 88 -1.78 -5.87 -6.91
C PHE A 88 -0.74 -4.80 -6.52
N SER A 89 -1.14 -3.53 -6.47
CA SER A 89 -0.22 -2.43 -6.15
C SER A 89 0.44 -2.60 -4.77
N VAL A 90 -0.32 -3.13 -3.81
CA VAL A 90 0.15 -3.40 -2.45
C VAL A 90 1.10 -4.59 -2.42
N ILE A 91 0.80 -5.68 -3.15
CA ILE A 91 1.70 -6.83 -3.33
C ILE A 91 3.02 -6.42 -3.98
N ALA A 92 2.96 -5.67 -5.09
CA ALA A 92 4.14 -5.22 -5.82
C ALA A 92 5.02 -4.31 -4.96
N LYS A 93 4.40 -3.37 -4.23
CA LYS A 93 5.09 -2.53 -3.26
C LYS A 93 5.78 -3.37 -2.19
N HIS A 94 5.10 -4.40 -1.68
CA HIS A 94 5.61 -5.25 -0.61
C HIS A 94 6.82 -6.08 -1.04
N PHE A 95 6.79 -6.72 -2.22
CA PHE A 95 7.95 -7.46 -2.73
C PHE A 95 9.15 -6.56 -3.01
N ARG A 96 8.92 -5.34 -3.52
CA ARG A 96 9.97 -4.31 -3.63
C ARG A 96 10.57 -3.95 -2.27
N ASP A 97 9.73 -3.79 -1.24
CA ASP A 97 10.21 -3.51 0.12
C ASP A 97 11.02 -4.69 0.68
N LEU A 98 10.59 -5.94 0.45
CA LEU A 98 11.34 -7.13 0.84
C LEU A 98 12.72 -7.20 0.17
N PHE A 99 12.78 -6.89 -1.13
CA PHE A 99 14.03 -6.82 -1.88
C PHE A 99 14.94 -5.73 -1.32
N TRP A 100 14.42 -4.51 -1.14
CA TRP A 100 15.18 -3.40 -0.57
C TRP A 100 15.71 -3.72 0.83
N THR A 101 14.89 -4.29 1.72
CA THR A 101 15.37 -4.69 3.06
C THR A 101 16.47 -5.75 2.99
N LYS A 102 16.51 -6.57 1.92
CA LYS A 102 17.53 -7.60 1.74
C LYS A 102 18.84 -7.04 1.19
N THR A 103 18.78 -6.10 0.27
CA THR A 103 19.96 -5.55 -0.43
C THR A 103 20.57 -4.34 0.26
N ASP A 104 19.73 -3.49 0.86
CA ASP A 104 20.16 -2.27 1.54
C ASP A 104 19.24 -1.95 2.73
N PRO A 105 19.35 -2.72 3.84
CA PRO A 105 18.51 -2.52 5.01
C PRO A 105 18.72 -1.17 5.72
N GLY A 106 19.87 -0.52 5.49
CA GLY A 106 20.27 0.70 6.21
C GLY A 106 19.63 1.99 5.69
N SER A 107 19.22 2.02 4.42
CA SER A 107 18.61 3.21 3.80
C SER A 107 17.09 3.28 3.92
N MET A 108 16.45 2.23 4.46
CA MET A 108 15.00 2.14 4.55
C MET A 108 14.43 3.00 5.69
N GLN A 109 13.57 3.97 5.34
CA GLN A 109 12.96 4.91 6.29
C GLN A 109 11.63 4.39 6.88
N TYR A 110 11.55 3.10 7.22
CA TYR A 110 10.37 2.55 7.89
C TYR A 110 10.50 2.59 9.42
N PRO A 111 9.37 2.68 10.14
CA PRO A 111 9.35 2.44 11.58
C PRO A 111 10.00 1.08 11.92
N SER A 112 10.69 1.02 13.06
CA SER A 112 11.46 -0.16 13.49
C SER A 112 10.65 -1.46 13.47
N TRP A 113 9.38 -1.43 13.87
CA TRP A 113 8.50 -2.59 13.85
C TRP A 113 8.27 -3.13 12.43
N ARG A 114 8.10 -2.24 11.44
CA ARG A 114 7.84 -2.63 10.05
C ARG A 114 9.10 -3.14 9.39
N ALA A 115 10.21 -2.43 9.60
CA ALA A 115 11.53 -2.87 9.15
C ALA A 115 11.90 -4.25 9.72
N GLY A 116 11.60 -4.48 11.01
CA GLY A 116 11.80 -5.78 11.66
C GLY A 116 11.00 -6.91 11.01
N LYS A 117 9.71 -6.70 10.74
CA LYS A 117 8.88 -7.69 10.03
C LYS A 117 9.39 -7.98 8.62
N LEU A 118 9.69 -6.94 7.85
CA LEU A 118 10.24 -7.08 6.49
C LEU A 118 11.57 -7.83 6.48
N LYS A 119 12.45 -7.57 7.45
CA LYS A 119 13.74 -8.26 7.58
C LYS A 119 13.56 -9.76 7.84
N THR A 120 12.68 -10.12 8.76
CA THR A 120 12.38 -11.52 9.06
C THR A 120 11.77 -12.23 7.85
N GLN A 121 10.88 -11.55 7.12
CA GLN A 121 10.25 -12.11 5.94
C GLN A 121 11.21 -12.23 4.76
N SER A 122 12.02 -11.20 4.48
CA SER A 122 12.99 -11.20 3.37
C SER A 122 14.09 -12.23 3.56
N ALA A 123 14.41 -12.60 4.80
CA ALA A 123 15.33 -13.68 5.13
C ALA A 123 14.85 -15.05 4.60
N LYS A 124 13.54 -15.26 4.44
CA LYS A 124 12.96 -16.50 3.88
C LYS A 124 13.16 -16.66 2.37
N PHE A 125 13.56 -15.59 1.68
CA PHE A 125 13.76 -15.59 0.22
C PHE A 125 15.25 -15.58 -0.13
N LYS A 126 15.60 -16.17 -1.28
CA LYS A 126 16.86 -15.85 -1.98
C LYS A 126 16.69 -14.53 -2.73
N GLU A 127 17.74 -13.75 -2.86
CA GLU A 127 17.71 -12.44 -3.56
C GLU A 127 17.21 -12.59 -5.00
N GLY A 128 17.81 -13.48 -5.80
CA GLY A 128 17.35 -13.73 -7.17
C GLY A 128 15.91 -14.27 -7.28
N ARG A 129 15.33 -14.83 -6.21
CA ARG A 129 13.89 -15.18 -6.20
C ARG A 129 13.04 -13.91 -6.07
N LEU A 130 13.43 -12.95 -5.24
CA LEU A 130 12.74 -11.66 -5.13
C LEU A 130 12.82 -10.86 -6.44
N GLU A 131 13.99 -10.83 -7.10
CA GLU A 131 14.14 -10.21 -8.41
C GLU A 131 13.20 -10.83 -9.44
N LYS A 132 13.14 -12.17 -9.50
CA LYS A 132 12.24 -12.90 -10.39
C LYS A 132 10.76 -12.59 -10.12
N ILE A 133 10.37 -12.51 -8.84
CA ILE A 133 9.00 -12.14 -8.45
C ILE A 133 8.69 -10.71 -8.92
N ILE A 134 9.58 -9.75 -8.67
CA ILE A 134 9.40 -8.34 -9.09
C ILE A 134 9.33 -8.23 -10.62
N GLY A 135 10.18 -8.96 -11.36
CA GLY A 135 10.12 -9.04 -12.81
C GLY A 135 8.80 -9.60 -13.31
N SER A 136 8.31 -10.67 -12.69
CA SER A 136 7.00 -11.26 -13.02
C SER A 136 5.85 -10.28 -12.74
N LEU A 137 5.88 -9.57 -11.62
CA LEU A 137 4.88 -8.55 -11.29
C LEU A 137 4.87 -7.39 -12.28
N THR A 138 6.05 -7.02 -12.80
CA THR A 138 6.17 -5.98 -13.84
C THR A 138 5.50 -6.43 -15.14
N GLU A 139 5.73 -7.68 -15.55
CA GLU A 139 5.09 -8.26 -16.73
C GLU A 139 3.55 -8.34 -16.57
N ILE A 140 3.08 -8.75 -15.39
CA ILE A 140 1.66 -8.79 -15.04
C ILE A 140 1.03 -7.40 -15.16
N ASP A 141 1.67 -6.36 -14.62
CA ASP A 141 1.17 -4.98 -14.71
C ASP A 141 0.97 -4.52 -16.16
N VAL A 142 1.97 -4.77 -17.00
CA VAL A 142 1.93 -4.42 -18.43
C VAL A 142 0.84 -5.19 -19.14
N ASN A 143 0.74 -6.50 -18.92
CA ASN A 143 -0.24 -7.34 -19.58
C ASN A 143 -1.68 -6.99 -19.17
N ALA A 144 -1.93 -6.75 -17.88
CA ALA A 144 -3.25 -6.32 -17.39
C ALA A 144 -3.66 -4.97 -17.98
N LYS A 145 -2.76 -3.97 -17.96
CA LYS A 145 -3.05 -2.62 -18.48
C LYS A 145 -3.20 -2.55 -20.00
N THR A 146 -2.63 -3.51 -20.72
CA THR A 146 -2.74 -3.59 -22.19
C THR A 146 -3.83 -4.56 -22.66
N GLY A 147 -4.63 -5.11 -21.75
CA GLY A 147 -5.70 -6.07 -22.07
C GLY A 147 -5.19 -7.42 -22.60
N LYS A 148 -3.92 -7.74 -22.36
CA LYS A 148 -3.25 -8.97 -22.82
C LYS A 148 -3.28 -10.09 -21.78
N GLY A 149 -3.80 -9.83 -20.58
CA GLY A 149 -3.89 -10.84 -19.52
C GLY A 149 -4.89 -10.46 -18.44
N ASP A 150 -5.41 -11.48 -17.78
CA ASP A 150 -6.27 -11.32 -16.60
C ASP A 150 -5.40 -11.16 -15.35
N LEU A 151 -5.63 -10.07 -14.60
CA LEU A 151 -4.81 -9.71 -13.44
C LEU A 151 -4.92 -10.75 -12.31
N VAL A 152 -6.13 -11.24 -12.04
CA VAL A 152 -6.40 -12.17 -10.94
C VAL A 152 -5.77 -13.52 -11.22
N LEU A 153 -6.00 -14.09 -12.40
CA LEU A 153 -5.38 -15.35 -12.83
C LEU A 153 -3.86 -15.27 -12.86
N SER A 154 -3.32 -14.13 -13.30
CA SER A 154 -1.87 -13.93 -13.33
C SER A 154 -1.27 -13.88 -11.91
N LEU A 155 -1.97 -13.26 -10.96
CA LEU A 155 -1.57 -13.23 -9.56
C LEU A 155 -1.68 -14.61 -8.89
N ASP A 156 -2.74 -15.37 -9.15
CA ASP A 156 -2.87 -16.76 -8.70
C ASP A 156 -1.68 -17.59 -9.18
N LEU A 157 -1.37 -17.53 -10.48
CA LEU A 157 -0.24 -18.24 -11.06
C LEU A 157 1.09 -17.82 -10.42
N LEU A 158 1.29 -16.52 -10.17
CA LEU A 158 2.49 -16.02 -9.50
C LEU A 158 2.61 -16.56 -8.07
N ILE A 159 1.53 -16.51 -7.30
CA ILE A 159 1.49 -17.00 -5.92
C ILE A 159 1.82 -18.49 -5.88
N ILE A 160 1.17 -19.29 -6.73
CA ILE A 160 1.44 -20.74 -6.84
C ILE A 160 2.92 -20.96 -7.19
N LYS A 161 3.38 -20.40 -8.32
CA LYS A 161 4.70 -20.71 -8.87
C LYS A 161 5.88 -20.25 -8.02
N GLN A 162 5.72 -19.15 -7.28
CA GLN A 162 6.83 -18.52 -6.56
C GLN A 162 6.81 -18.78 -5.05
N LEU A 163 5.64 -19.11 -4.49
CA LEU A 163 5.45 -19.36 -3.06
C LEU A 163 5.16 -20.84 -2.72
N GLU A 164 5.20 -21.75 -3.69
CA GLU A 164 5.45 -23.18 -3.45
C GLU A 164 6.92 -23.43 -3.03
#